data_AF-A0A528AFS0-F1
#
_entry.id   AF-A0A528AFS0-F1
#
_cell.length_a   1.000
_cell.length_b   1.000
_cell.length_c   1.000
_cell.angle_alpha   90.00
_cell.angle_beta   90.00
_cell.angle_gamma   90.00
#
_symmetry.space_group_name_H-M   'P 1'
#
loop_
_entity.id
_entity.type
_entity.pdbx_description
1 polymer ?
#
loop_
_entity_poly.entity_id
_entity_poly.type
_entity_poly.pdbx_seq_one_letter_code
_entity_poly.pdbx_strand_id
1 'polypeptide(L)' 'LTGGNHGDEYEGPLALYDLARTLDPKHVSGTVIIVPAMNYPAFRAGTRTSPIDKGNLNRSFPGRPDGTV' A
#
# COMPACT_ATOMS: atom_id res chain seq x y z
N LEU A 1 -2.46 -0.95 -8.96
CA LEU A 1 -2.08 0.38 -8.43
C LEU A 1 -1.81 0.24 -6.94
N THR A 2 -0.66 0.71 -6.47
CA THR A 2 -0.24 0.60 -5.07
C THR A 2 0.07 1.98 -4.50
N GLY A 3 -0.23 2.17 -3.22
CA GLY A 3 0.12 3.36 -2.43
C GLY A 3 0.58 2.94 -1.03
N GLY A 4 1.06 3.90 -0.23
CA GLY A 4 1.46 3.65 1.16
C GLY A 4 2.55 2.59 1.28
N ASN A 5 3.59 2.65 0.43
CA ASN A 5 4.79 1.83 0.61
C ASN A 5 5.50 2.22 1.91
N HIS A 6 5.59 3.53 2.15
CA HIS A 6 5.84 4.09 3.46
C HIS A 6 4.53 4.58 4.06
N GLY A 7 4.41 4.52 5.39
CA GLY A 7 3.16 4.83 6.09
C GLY A 7 2.85 6.31 6.27
N ASP A 8 3.83 7.18 6.04
CA ASP A 8 3.76 8.63 6.15
C ASP A 8 3.57 9.35 4.80
N GLU A 9 3.27 8.60 3.72
CA GLU A 9 3.01 9.10 2.37
C GLU A 9 1.50 8.96 2.04
N TYR A 10 0.73 10.05 2.06
CA TYR A 10 -0.75 10.01 2.13
C TYR A 10 -1.47 10.24 0.80
N GLU A 11 -0.86 10.94 -0.15
CA GLU A 11 -1.48 11.34 -1.41
C GLU A 11 -1.86 10.12 -2.26
N GLY A 12 -0.96 9.14 -2.34
CA GLY A 12 -1.20 7.86 -3.01
C GLY A 12 -2.39 7.10 -2.38
N PRO A 13 -2.34 6.76 -1.08
CA PRO A 13 -3.48 6.14 -0.39
C PRO A 13 -4.79 6.89 -0.57
N LEU A 14 -4.81 8.22 -0.43
CA LEU A 14 -6.03 9.02 -0.56
C LEU A 14 -6.64 8.89 -1.96
N ALA A 15 -5.85 9.09 -3.01
CA ALA A 15 -6.30 8.96 -4.38
C ALA A 15 -6.77 7.54 -4.71
N LEU A 16 -6.08 6.51 -4.19
CA LEU A 16 -6.44 5.12 -4.44
C LEU A 16 -7.65 4.65 -3.64
N TYR A 17 -7.86 5.16 -2.43
CA TYR A 17 -9.11 4.94 -1.69
C TYR A 17 -10.30 5.59 -2.38
N ASP A 18 -10.14 6.79 -2.92
CA ASP A 18 -11.20 7.43 -3.71
C ASP A 18 -11.52 6.62 -4.96
N LEU A 19 -10.50 6.30 -5.78
CA LEU A 19 -10.66 5.50 -6.99
C LEU A 19 -11.31 4.14 -6.71
N ALA A 20 -10.93 3.46 -5.62
CA ALA A 20 -11.52 2.18 -5.25
C ALA A 20 -13.02 2.27 -4.92
N ARG A 21 -13.52 3.44 -4.51
CA ARG A 21 -14.94 3.68 -4.22
C ARG A 21 -15.71 4.22 -5.42
N THR A 22 -15.05 4.96 -6.30
CA THR A 22 -15.71 5.74 -7.37
C THR A 22 -15.57 5.13 -8.76
N LEU A 23 -14.64 4.18 -8.96
CA LEU A 23 -14.44 3.52 -10.24
C LEU A 23 -15.67 2.68 -10.63
N ASP A 24 -16.38 3.10 -11.68
CA ASP A 24 -17.42 2.29 -12.30
C ASP A 24 -16.79 1.19 -13.16
N PRO A 25 -17.05 -0.11 -12.87
CA PRO A 25 -16.55 -1.22 -13.67
C PRO A 25 -16.91 -1.15 -15.15
N LYS A 26 -17.99 -0.46 -15.54
CA LYS A 26 -18.39 -0.29 -16.94
C LYS A 26 -17.37 0.49 -17.77
N HIS A 27 -16.53 1.30 -17.11
CA HIS A 27 -15.45 2.05 -17.77
C HIS A 27 -14.14 1.27 -17.83
N VAL A 28 -14.10 0.02 -17.35
CA VAL A 28 -12.88 -0.79 -17.27
C VAL A 28 -12.90 -1.89 -18.34
N SER A 29 -11.93 -1.83 -19.24
CA SER A 29 -11.59 -2.96 -20.12
C SER A 29 -10.42 -3.74 -19.51
N GLY A 30 -10.72 -4.86 -18.86
CA GLY A 30 -9.71 -5.71 -18.20
C GLY A 30 -9.90 -5.75 -16.68
N THR A 31 -8.80 -5.63 -15.93
CA THR A 31 -8.81 -5.78 -14.46
C THR A 31 -7.97 -4.70 -13.81
N VAL A 32 -8.54 -4.07 -12.78
CA VAL A 32 -7.84 -3.10 -11.93
C VAL A 32 -7.74 -3.66 -10.52
N ILE A 33 -6.52 -3.87 -10.03
CA ILE A 33 -6.24 -4.25 -8.64
C ILE A 33 -5.68 -3.03 -7.92
N ILE A 34 -6.29 -2.65 -6.80
CA ILE A 34 -5.93 -1.45 -6.02
C ILE A 34 -5.52 -1.87 -4.61
N VAL A 35 -4.32 -1.47 -4.19
CA VAL A 35 -3.80 -1.66 -2.83
C VAL A 35 -3.39 -0.29 -2.28
N PRO A 36 -4.31 0.46 -1.65
CA PRO A 36 -4.06 1.85 -1.25
C PRO A 36 -2.97 2.02 -0.19
N ALA A 37 -2.81 1.03 0.69
CA ALA A 37 -1.84 1.04 1.79
C ALA A 37 -1.07 -0.29 1.84
N MET A 38 0.04 -0.36 1.11
CA MET A 38 0.82 -1.59 0.91
C MET A 38 1.59 -2.01 2.18
N ASN A 39 2.20 -1.06 2.89
CA ASN A 39 2.76 -1.28 4.21
C ASN A 39 1.73 -0.86 5.28
N TYR A 40 0.69 -1.68 5.44
CA TYR A 40 -0.44 -1.35 6.29
C TYR A 40 -0.05 -1.07 7.76
N PRO A 41 0.86 -1.82 8.41
CA PRO A 41 1.34 -1.49 9.76
C PRO A 41 1.97 -0.10 9.85
N ALA A 42 2.82 0.26 8.89
CA ALA A 42 3.43 1.59 8.82
C ALA A 42 2.37 2.69 8.61
N PHE A 43 1.43 2.48 7.68
CA PHE A 43 0.34 3.42 7.39
C PHE A 43 -0.54 3.66 8.63
N ARG A 44 -0.87 2.62 9.38
CA ARG A 44 -1.63 2.73 10.63
C ARG A 44 -0.89 3.47 11.73
N ALA A 45 0.44 3.41 11.74
CA ALA A 45 1.30 4.11 12.69
C ALA A 45 1.68 5.53 12.23
N GLY A 46 1.41 5.91 10.98
CA GLY A 46 1.86 7.17 10.40
C GLY A 46 3.39 7.30 10.34
N THR A 47 4.10 6.18 10.18
CA THR A 47 5.57 6.12 10.17
C THR A 47 6.10 5.62 8.84
N ARG A 48 7.32 6.03 8.47
CA ARG A 48 7.98 5.55 7.26
C ARG A 48 8.08 4.03 7.16
N THR A 49 8.43 3.37 8.27
CA THR A 49 8.66 1.92 8.34
C THR A 49 7.66 1.22 9.26
N SER A 50 7.56 -0.10 9.12
CA SER A 50 6.68 -0.91 9.96
C SER A 50 7.08 -0.78 11.43
N PRO A 51 6.14 -0.54 12.36
CA PRO A 51 6.45 -0.51 13.79
C PRO A 51 6.82 -1.90 14.33
N ILE A 52 6.49 -2.98 13.61
CA ILE A 52 6.66 -4.37 14.03
C ILE A 52 8.13 -4.80 13.93
N ASP A 53 8.78 -4.54 12.80
CA ASP A 53 10.15 -4.97 12.51
C ASP A 53 11.09 -3.83 12.08
N LYS A 54 10.61 -2.58 12.05
CA LYS A 54 11.31 -1.41 11.49
C LYS A 54 11.61 -1.53 10.00
N GLY A 55 10.96 -2.46 9.31
CA GLY A 55 11.15 -2.79 7.91
C GLY A 55 10.74 -1.65 6.99
N ASN A 56 11.65 -1.28 6.09
CA ASN A 56 11.34 -0.47 4.92
C ASN A 56 10.94 -1.41 3.78
N LEU A 57 9.64 -1.51 3.49
CA LEU A 57 9.11 -2.42 2.47
C LEU A 57 9.77 -2.20 1.09
N ASN A 58 10.08 -0.94 0.71
CA ASN A 58 10.77 -0.61 -0.54
C ASN A 58 12.23 -1.09 -0.62
N ARG A 59 12.75 -1.72 0.43
CA ARG A 59 14.08 -2.33 0.49
C ARG A 59 14.03 -3.82 0.81
N SER A 60 12.83 -4.37 0.96
CA SER A 60 12.63 -5.78 1.33
C SER A 60 12.32 -6.68 0.15
N PHE A 61 12.12 -6.15 -1.07
CA PHE A 61 11.86 -6.96 -2.27
C PHE A 61 13.09 -7.81 -2.67
N PRO A 62 12.92 -9.06 -3.16
CA PRO A 62 11.64 -9.76 -3.44
C PRO A 62 10.95 -10.34 -2.19
N GLY A 63 11.54 -10.15 -1.01
CA GLY A 63 11.04 -10.69 0.25
C GLY A 63 11.53 -12.12 0.48
N ARG A 64 11.07 -12.70 1.58
CA ARG A 64 11.23 -14.11 1.90
C ARG A 64 9.95 -14.56 2.63
N PRO A 65 9.38 -15.73 2.29
CA PRO A 65 8.12 -16.19 2.88
C PRO A 65 8.24 -16.53 4.37
N ASP A 66 9.47 -16.76 4.87
CA ASP A 66 9.82 -17.08 6.25
C ASP A 66 10.58 -15.93 6.96
N GLY A 67 10.36 -14.69 6.52
CA GLY A 67 11.04 -13.50 7.03
C GLY A 67 10.46 -12.90 8.29
N THR A 68 10.83 -11.64 8.54
CA THR A 68 10.19 -10.81 9.56
C THR A 68 8.80 -10.34 9.11
N VAL A 69 8.06 -9.74 10.05
CA VAL A 69 6.72 -9.15 9.83
C VAL A 69 6.80 -7.65 9.60
#